data_AF-A0A7S1ENM9-F1
#
_entry.id   AF-A0A7S1ENM9-F1
#
_cell.length_a   1.000
_cell.length_b   1.000
_cell.length_c   1.000
_cell.angle_alpha   90.00
_cell.angle_beta   90.00
_cell.angle_gamma   90.00
#
_symmetry.space_group_name_H-M   'P 1'
#
loop_
_entity.id
_entity.type
_entity.pdbx_description
1 polymer ?
#
loop_
_entity_poly.entity_id
_entity_poly.type
_entity_poly.pdbx_seq_one_letter_code
_entity_poly.pdbx_strand_id
1 'polypeptide(L)'
;NVALGKAKIVIDSITENSPLPVRAVKLLARYTVGENAEGIVQEIMAMTEDMTGGQDATVQLMAATILSREGNVVDAMKCCHTGLSLELNAMMVNLLCMIDRPELAEKQAKMMQAVDDDSTVVQLACAWANVASGGKKIQDASYIYQELGDKYMWTPKLHNGLAVCFMLMGAYDDAERELLEAIGKDAKNAETLANLATCAAHLGKSSSRFINAIKALGVPSEAL
;
A
#
# COMPACT_ATOMS: atom_id res chain seq x y z
N ASN A 1 4.70 -6.41 12.07
CA ASN A 1 6.16 -6.50 12.37
C ASN A 1 7.03 -6.18 11.18
N VAL A 2 6.84 -6.82 10.00
CA VAL A 2 7.58 -6.44 8.78
C VAL A 2 7.35 -4.96 8.42
N ALA A 3 6.08 -4.54 8.33
CA ALA A 3 5.72 -3.13 8.08
C ALA A 3 6.09 -2.14 9.21
N LEU A 4 6.51 -2.64 10.39
CA LEU A 4 6.93 -1.79 11.52
C LEU A 4 8.47 -1.65 11.58
N GLY A 5 9.19 -2.01 10.52
CA GLY A 5 10.66 -2.02 10.50
C GLY A 5 11.29 -3.12 11.36
N LYS A 6 10.50 -4.08 11.86
CA LYS A 6 10.95 -5.20 12.70
C LYS A 6 11.10 -6.49 11.89
N ALA A 7 11.52 -6.37 10.62
CA ALA A 7 11.66 -7.51 9.71
C ALA A 7 12.69 -8.54 10.22
N LYS A 8 13.80 -8.10 10.84
CA LYS A 8 14.83 -9.00 11.40
C LYS A 8 14.27 -9.95 12.46
N ILE A 9 13.39 -9.46 13.35
CA ILE A 9 12.74 -10.30 14.37
C ILE A 9 11.89 -11.39 13.71
N VAL A 10 11.19 -11.04 12.63
CA VAL A 10 10.36 -12.00 11.88
C VAL A 10 11.25 -13.08 11.26
N ILE A 11 12.37 -12.69 10.65
CA ILE A 11 13.34 -13.62 10.05
C ILE A 11 13.88 -14.61 11.08
N ASP A 12 14.28 -14.13 12.26
CA ASP A 12 14.88 -14.96 13.31
C ASP A 12 13.87 -15.90 13.98
N SER A 13 12.59 -15.48 14.06
CA SER A 13 11.54 -16.25 14.72
C SER A 13 10.97 -17.42 13.90
N ILE A 14 11.14 -17.40 12.57
CA ILE A 14 10.49 -18.35 11.67
C ILE A 14 11.50 -19.40 11.19
N THR A 15 11.13 -20.68 11.35
CA THR A 15 11.98 -21.82 10.98
C THR A 15 11.45 -22.52 9.72
N GLU A 16 12.20 -23.45 9.15
CA GLU A 16 11.79 -24.23 7.97
C GLU A 16 10.58 -25.14 8.24
N ASN A 17 10.36 -25.51 9.50
CA ASN A 17 9.23 -26.32 9.94
C ASN A 17 7.95 -25.49 10.17
N SER A 18 8.01 -24.16 10.01
CA SER A 18 6.84 -23.30 10.17
C SER A 18 5.82 -23.52 9.05
N PRO A 19 4.53 -23.24 9.30
CA PRO A 19 3.48 -23.36 8.28
C PRO A 19 3.81 -22.56 7.02
N LEU A 20 3.34 -23.03 5.87
CA LEU A 20 3.61 -22.42 4.56
C LEU A 20 3.30 -20.90 4.52
N PRO A 21 2.16 -20.40 5.05
CA PRO A 21 1.86 -18.97 5.11
C PRO A 21 2.92 -18.16 5.86
N VAL A 22 3.41 -18.72 6.97
CA VAL A 22 4.40 -18.07 7.83
C VAL A 22 5.76 -18.02 7.13
N ARG A 23 6.12 -19.07 6.38
CA ARG A 23 7.32 -19.08 5.55
C ARG A 23 7.24 -18.05 4.42
N ALA A 24 6.10 -17.88 3.77
CA ALA A 24 5.89 -16.82 2.78
C ALA A 24 6.08 -15.41 3.39
N VAL A 25 5.58 -15.18 4.61
CA VAL A 25 5.81 -13.92 5.34
C VAL A 25 7.30 -13.71 5.66
N LYS A 26 8.04 -14.79 5.96
CA LYS A 26 9.51 -14.72 6.14
C LYS A 26 10.21 -14.27 4.85
N LEU A 27 9.78 -14.76 3.70
CA LEU A 27 10.35 -14.36 2.41
C LEU A 27 10.13 -12.88 2.13
N LEU A 28 8.93 -12.36 2.38
CA LEU A 28 8.69 -10.92 2.30
C LEU A 28 9.58 -10.15 3.29
N ALA A 29 9.76 -10.64 4.52
CA ALA A 29 10.64 -9.99 5.49
C ALA A 29 12.09 -9.92 5.02
N ARG A 30 12.64 -11.02 4.47
CA ARG A 30 13.98 -11.07 3.87
C ARG A 30 14.12 -10.08 2.73
N TYR A 31 13.10 -10.03 1.85
CA TYR A 31 13.04 -9.09 0.75
C TYR A 31 13.11 -7.64 1.24
N THR A 32 12.33 -7.27 2.27
CA THR A 32 12.34 -5.91 2.82
C THR A 32 13.67 -5.48 3.46
N VAL A 33 14.52 -6.43 3.86
CA VAL A 33 15.85 -6.15 4.42
C VAL A 33 16.91 -6.03 3.31
N GLY A 34 16.53 -6.29 2.05
CA GLY A 34 17.43 -6.22 0.89
C GLY A 34 18.27 -7.48 0.68
N GLU A 35 17.82 -8.64 1.19
CA GLU A 35 18.46 -9.92 0.88
C GLU A 35 18.09 -10.37 -0.55
N ASN A 36 19.07 -10.93 -1.28
CA ASN A 36 18.99 -11.60 -2.58
C ASN A 36 17.58 -11.62 -3.24
N ALA A 37 17.18 -10.51 -3.88
CA ALA A 37 15.85 -10.33 -4.44
C ALA A 37 15.52 -11.41 -5.48
N GLU A 38 16.42 -11.68 -6.42
CA GLU A 38 16.23 -12.70 -7.47
C GLU A 38 15.96 -14.09 -6.91
N GLY A 39 16.74 -14.51 -5.90
CA GLY A 39 16.54 -15.80 -5.24
C GLY A 39 15.20 -15.88 -4.50
N ILE A 40 14.77 -14.79 -3.87
CA ILE A 40 13.48 -14.72 -3.16
C ILE A 40 12.32 -14.80 -4.15
N VAL A 41 12.42 -14.14 -5.31
CA VAL A 41 11.41 -14.21 -6.38
C VAL A 41 11.25 -15.64 -6.88
N GLN A 42 12.36 -16.34 -7.13
CA GLN A 42 12.31 -17.74 -7.55
C GLN A 42 11.68 -18.64 -6.48
N GLU A 43 12.05 -18.45 -5.21
CA GLU A 43 11.54 -19.25 -4.09
C GLU A 43 10.03 -19.03 -3.88
N ILE A 44 9.56 -17.79 -3.93
CA ILE A 44 8.13 -17.49 -3.74
C ILE A 44 7.29 -17.94 -4.94
N MET A 45 7.80 -17.84 -6.16
CA MET A 45 7.11 -18.36 -7.35
C MET A 45 6.95 -19.87 -7.30
N ALA A 46 8.01 -20.61 -6.95
CA ALA A 46 7.92 -22.06 -6.77
C ALA A 46 6.85 -22.43 -5.73
N MET A 47 6.76 -21.66 -4.63
CA MET A 47 5.73 -21.87 -3.61
C MET A 47 4.30 -21.63 -4.14
N THR A 48 4.10 -20.71 -5.09
CA THR A 48 2.79 -20.48 -5.71
C THR A 48 2.40 -21.53 -6.74
N GLU A 49 3.37 -22.21 -7.36
CA GLU A 49 3.15 -23.29 -8.32
C GLU A 49 2.79 -24.61 -7.62
N ASP A 50 3.26 -24.81 -6.38
CA ASP A 50 2.88 -25.94 -5.55
C ASP A 50 1.37 -25.94 -5.25
N MET A 51 0.71 -27.11 -5.35
CA MET A 51 -0.74 -27.27 -5.14
C MET A 51 -1.24 -26.64 -3.82
N THR A 52 -0.45 -26.74 -2.76
CA THR A 52 -0.82 -26.22 -1.43
C THR A 52 -0.66 -24.71 -1.32
N GLY A 53 0.40 -24.13 -1.89
CA GLY A 53 0.60 -22.68 -1.90
C GLY A 53 -0.23 -21.95 -2.93
N GLY A 54 -0.60 -22.62 -4.03
CA GLY A 54 -1.56 -22.16 -5.02
C GLY A 54 -2.94 -21.82 -4.44
N GLN A 55 -3.36 -22.57 -3.41
CA GLN A 55 -4.67 -22.42 -2.76
C GLN A 55 -4.61 -21.62 -1.44
N ASP A 56 -3.43 -21.10 -1.06
CA ASP A 56 -3.27 -20.33 0.16
C ASP A 56 -3.24 -18.83 -0.12
N ALA A 57 -4.24 -18.11 0.39
CA ALA A 57 -4.37 -16.68 0.15
C ALA A 57 -3.17 -15.85 0.66
N THR A 58 -2.53 -16.28 1.76
CA THR A 58 -1.38 -15.56 2.32
C THR A 58 -0.17 -15.73 1.43
N VAL A 59 0.10 -16.96 0.95
CA VAL A 59 1.20 -17.24 0.02
C VAL A 59 1.04 -16.39 -1.25
N GLN A 60 -0.15 -16.41 -1.86
CA GLN A 60 -0.45 -15.61 -3.05
C GLN A 60 -0.28 -14.11 -2.81
N LEU A 61 -0.68 -13.61 -1.64
CA LEU A 61 -0.58 -12.19 -1.32
C LEU A 61 0.89 -11.75 -1.13
N MET A 62 1.69 -12.58 -0.46
CA MET A 62 3.13 -12.32 -0.31
C MET A 62 3.84 -12.35 -1.67
N ALA A 63 3.50 -13.33 -2.52
CA ALA A 63 4.01 -13.42 -3.88
C ALA A 63 3.66 -12.17 -4.71
N ALA A 64 2.39 -11.78 -4.73
CA ALA A 64 1.93 -10.58 -5.43
C ALA A 64 2.63 -9.31 -4.94
N THR A 65 2.86 -9.20 -3.64
CA THR A 65 3.57 -8.04 -3.05
C THR A 65 5.02 -7.97 -3.51
N ILE A 66 5.75 -9.09 -3.49
CA ILE A 66 7.15 -9.14 -3.91
C ILE A 66 7.26 -8.86 -5.42
N LEU A 67 6.46 -9.57 -6.23
CA LEU A 67 6.45 -9.42 -7.69
C LEU A 67 6.08 -8.01 -8.13
N SER A 68 5.12 -7.37 -7.44
CA SER A 68 4.75 -5.98 -7.69
C SER A 68 5.91 -5.01 -7.46
N ARG A 69 6.76 -5.26 -6.46
CA ARG A 69 7.91 -4.38 -6.14
C ARG A 69 9.08 -4.57 -7.09
N GLU A 70 9.22 -5.77 -7.64
CA GLU A 70 10.18 -6.07 -8.72
C GLU A 70 9.69 -5.58 -10.10
N GLY A 71 8.53 -4.93 -10.18
CA GLY A 71 7.95 -4.46 -11.44
C GLY A 71 7.32 -5.57 -12.29
N ASN A 72 7.29 -6.83 -11.82
CA ASN A 72 6.62 -7.93 -12.50
C ASN A 72 5.12 -7.94 -12.18
N VAL A 73 4.43 -6.92 -12.70
CA VAL A 73 2.99 -6.70 -12.44
C VAL A 73 2.12 -7.81 -13.02
N VAL A 74 2.51 -8.41 -14.15
CA VAL A 74 1.74 -9.47 -14.80
C VAL A 74 1.64 -10.70 -13.91
N ASP A 75 2.76 -11.17 -13.36
CA ASP A 75 2.75 -12.33 -12.49
C ASP A 75 2.11 -12.01 -11.13
N ALA A 76 2.29 -10.78 -10.62
CA ALA A 76 1.58 -10.31 -9.44
C ALA A 76 0.04 -10.36 -9.60
N MET A 77 -0.47 -9.95 -10.77
CA MET A 77 -1.89 -10.04 -11.09
C MET A 77 -2.38 -11.48 -11.21
N LYS A 78 -1.57 -12.41 -11.76
CA LYS A 78 -1.93 -13.84 -11.80
C LYS A 78 -2.14 -14.40 -10.40
N CYS A 79 -1.28 -14.06 -9.44
CA CYS A 79 -1.45 -14.46 -8.04
C CYS A 79 -2.77 -13.94 -7.45
N CYS A 80 -3.12 -12.68 -7.74
CA CYS A 80 -4.34 -12.05 -7.25
C CYS A 80 -5.62 -12.57 -7.92
N HIS A 81 -5.54 -13.08 -9.15
CA HIS A 81 -6.69 -13.56 -9.92
C HIS A 81 -7.37 -14.78 -9.28
N THR A 82 -6.67 -15.50 -8.40
CA THR A 82 -7.25 -16.60 -7.61
C THR A 82 -8.44 -16.15 -6.75
N GLY A 83 -8.49 -14.86 -6.36
CA GLY A 83 -9.64 -14.27 -5.67
C GLY A 83 -9.95 -14.88 -4.31
N LEU A 84 -8.99 -15.57 -3.68
CA LEU A 84 -9.19 -16.37 -2.47
C LEU A 84 -9.54 -15.55 -1.22
N SER A 85 -9.26 -14.24 -1.22
CA SER A 85 -9.56 -13.35 -0.10
C SER A 85 -9.84 -11.90 -0.54
N LEU A 86 -10.45 -11.11 0.35
CA LEU A 86 -10.68 -9.68 0.08
C LEU A 86 -9.36 -8.91 -0.06
N GLU A 87 -8.30 -9.32 0.64
CA GLU A 87 -6.97 -8.71 0.55
C GLU A 87 -6.33 -8.93 -0.82
N LEU A 88 -6.47 -10.12 -1.42
CA LEU A 88 -6.01 -10.37 -2.79
C LEU A 88 -6.79 -9.54 -3.81
N ASN A 89 -8.11 -9.40 -3.61
CA ASN A 89 -8.93 -8.54 -4.46
C ASN A 89 -8.53 -7.06 -4.30
N ALA A 90 -8.23 -6.59 -3.08
CA ALA A 90 -7.72 -5.24 -2.84
C ALA A 90 -6.34 -5.03 -3.48
N MET A 91 -5.46 -6.04 -3.41
CA MET A 91 -4.17 -6.02 -4.11
C MET A 91 -4.35 -5.93 -5.62
N MET A 92 -5.33 -6.63 -6.20
CA MET A 92 -5.70 -6.49 -7.61
C MET A 92 -6.12 -5.05 -7.94
N VAL A 93 -6.96 -4.41 -7.12
CA VAL A 93 -7.33 -2.99 -7.30
C VAL A 93 -6.09 -2.10 -7.32
N ASN A 94 -5.18 -2.28 -6.36
CA ASN A 94 -3.94 -1.53 -6.30
C ASN A 94 -3.08 -1.72 -7.57
N LEU A 95 -2.90 -2.96 -8.04
CA LEU A 95 -2.15 -3.25 -9.26
C LEU A 95 -2.79 -2.61 -10.51
N LEU A 96 -4.13 -2.63 -10.61
CA LEU A 96 -4.87 -2.00 -11.70
C LEU A 96 -4.70 -0.48 -11.71
N CYS A 97 -4.66 0.16 -10.53
CA CYS A 97 -4.31 1.57 -10.40
C CYS A 97 -2.86 1.84 -10.87
N MET A 98 -1.90 0.98 -10.51
CA MET A 98 -0.50 1.14 -10.89
C MET A 98 -0.26 1.06 -12.41
N ILE A 99 -1.06 0.29 -13.15
CA ILE A 99 -0.98 0.18 -14.62
C ILE A 99 -1.86 1.18 -15.36
N ASP A 100 -2.37 2.20 -14.67
CA ASP A 100 -3.23 3.25 -15.23
C ASP A 100 -4.50 2.70 -15.89
N ARG A 101 -5.16 1.74 -15.22
CA ARG A 101 -6.46 1.16 -15.63
C ARG A 101 -7.55 1.40 -14.59
N PRO A 102 -7.88 2.68 -14.28
CA PRO A 102 -8.82 3.04 -13.21
C PRO A 102 -10.23 2.47 -13.41
N GLU A 103 -10.66 2.27 -14.65
CA GLU A 103 -11.97 1.69 -14.97
C GLU A 103 -12.06 0.21 -14.56
N LEU A 104 -10.96 -0.53 -14.68
CA LEU A 104 -10.88 -1.91 -14.21
C LEU A 104 -10.78 -1.95 -12.68
N ALA A 105 -10.01 -1.03 -12.08
CA ALA A 105 -9.89 -0.90 -10.64
C ALA A 105 -11.27 -0.63 -9.99
N GLU A 106 -12.07 0.27 -10.57
CA GLU A 106 -13.43 0.55 -10.12
C GLU A 106 -14.34 -0.68 -10.25
N LYS A 107 -14.26 -1.40 -11.38
CA LYS A 107 -15.05 -2.62 -11.57
C LYS A 107 -14.72 -3.65 -10.50
N GLN A 108 -13.44 -3.84 -10.21
CA GLN A 108 -12.97 -4.77 -9.18
C GLN A 108 -13.42 -4.32 -7.78
N ALA A 109 -13.30 -3.03 -7.46
CA ALA A 109 -13.75 -2.48 -6.18
C ALA A 109 -15.27 -2.64 -5.98
N LYS A 110 -16.09 -2.43 -7.02
CA LYS A 110 -17.54 -2.69 -6.96
C LYS A 110 -17.87 -4.16 -6.72
N MET A 111 -17.11 -5.08 -7.31
CA MET A 111 -17.28 -6.51 -7.03
C MET A 111 -16.98 -6.83 -5.57
N MET A 112 -15.94 -6.23 -5.00
CA MET A 112 -15.63 -6.37 -3.58
C MET A 112 -16.72 -5.77 -2.68
N GLN A 113 -17.25 -4.60 -3.07
CA GLN A 113 -18.35 -3.92 -2.37
C GLN A 113 -19.61 -4.77 -2.29
N ALA A 114 -19.92 -5.53 -3.34
CA ALA A 114 -21.05 -6.45 -3.35
C ALA A 114 -20.88 -7.65 -2.40
N VAL A 115 -19.64 -7.96 -2.01
CA VAL A 115 -19.33 -9.05 -1.06
C VAL A 115 -19.44 -8.55 0.39
N ASP A 116 -18.81 -7.42 0.70
CA ASP A 116 -18.79 -6.84 2.05
C ASP A 116 -18.47 -5.33 1.99
N ASP A 117 -19.51 -4.48 1.99
CA ASP A 117 -19.39 -3.02 1.93
C ASP A 117 -18.88 -2.39 3.25
N ASP A 118 -19.06 -3.09 4.37
CA ASP A 118 -18.63 -2.63 5.70
C ASP A 118 -17.16 -2.94 5.98
N SER A 119 -16.54 -3.80 5.18
CA SER A 119 -15.13 -4.18 5.32
C SER A 119 -14.20 -2.99 5.06
N THR A 120 -13.33 -2.72 6.02
CA THR A 120 -12.30 -1.66 5.90
C THR A 120 -11.37 -1.86 4.71
N VAL A 121 -11.08 -3.12 4.32
CA VAL A 121 -10.26 -3.44 3.15
C VAL A 121 -10.99 -3.04 1.86
N VAL A 122 -12.30 -3.26 1.80
CA VAL A 122 -13.13 -2.90 0.65
C VAL A 122 -13.28 -1.40 0.56
N GLN A 123 -13.54 -0.71 1.67
CA GLN A 123 -13.61 0.75 1.72
C GLN A 123 -12.30 1.39 1.23
N LEU A 124 -11.15 0.91 1.70
CA LEU A 124 -9.84 1.39 1.22
C LEU A 124 -9.62 1.13 -0.28
N ALA A 125 -9.99 -0.06 -0.78
CA ALA A 125 -9.89 -0.37 -2.20
C ALA A 125 -10.78 0.57 -3.06
N CYS A 126 -11.99 0.87 -2.59
CA CYS A 126 -12.87 1.87 -3.21
C CYS A 126 -12.24 3.26 -3.22
N ALA A 127 -11.62 3.69 -2.12
CA ALA A 127 -10.92 4.98 -2.06
C ALA A 127 -9.77 5.06 -3.08
N TRP A 128 -8.96 4.01 -3.22
CA TRP A 128 -7.88 3.97 -4.22
C TRP A 128 -8.41 4.04 -5.65
N ALA A 129 -9.44 3.25 -5.98
CA ALA A 129 -10.06 3.27 -7.29
C ALA A 129 -10.69 4.64 -7.62
N ASN A 130 -11.28 5.30 -6.63
CA ASN A 130 -11.87 6.63 -6.75
C ASN A 130 -10.81 7.72 -6.96
N VAL A 131 -9.69 7.68 -6.22
CA VAL A 131 -8.54 8.57 -6.44
C VAL A 131 -7.98 8.39 -7.85
N ALA A 132 -7.75 7.15 -8.27
CA ALA A 132 -7.24 6.84 -9.61
C ALA A 132 -8.19 7.28 -10.73
N SER A 133 -9.50 7.24 -10.51
CA SER A 133 -10.49 7.72 -11.47
C SER A 133 -10.51 9.24 -11.63
N GLY A 134 -10.06 9.99 -10.63
CA GLY A 134 -10.01 11.44 -10.66
C GLY A 134 -11.38 12.14 -10.68
N GLY A 135 -11.37 13.44 -10.95
CA GLY A 135 -12.57 14.27 -11.05
C GLY A 135 -13.39 14.29 -9.77
N LYS A 136 -14.72 14.17 -9.88
CA LYS A 136 -15.64 14.22 -8.73
C LYS A 136 -15.43 13.07 -7.74
N LYS A 137 -14.88 11.93 -8.18
CA LYS A 137 -14.66 10.77 -7.33
C LYS A 137 -13.57 10.97 -6.28
N ILE A 138 -12.69 11.95 -6.46
CA ILE A 138 -11.69 12.31 -5.44
C ILE A 138 -12.39 12.75 -4.15
N GLN A 139 -13.54 13.43 -4.27
CA GLN A 139 -14.34 13.83 -3.12
C GLN A 139 -14.95 12.61 -2.42
N ASP A 140 -15.45 11.63 -3.18
CA ASP A 140 -15.96 10.37 -2.62
C ASP A 140 -14.85 9.62 -1.85
N ALA A 141 -13.64 9.58 -2.39
CA ALA A 141 -12.48 9.03 -1.68
C ALA A 141 -12.16 9.78 -0.38
N SER A 142 -12.28 11.12 -0.36
CA SER A 142 -12.04 11.89 0.86
C SER A 142 -13.03 11.55 1.97
N TYR A 143 -14.29 11.30 1.64
CA TYR A 143 -15.31 10.90 2.62
C TYR A 143 -15.00 9.53 3.21
N ILE A 144 -14.54 8.59 2.39
CA ILE A 144 -14.13 7.26 2.87
C ILE A 144 -12.96 7.39 3.87
N TYR A 145 -11.94 8.19 3.57
CA TYR A 145 -10.83 8.40 4.50
C TYR A 145 -11.26 9.07 5.81
N GLN A 146 -12.16 10.07 5.73
CA GLN A 146 -12.73 10.73 6.91
C GLN A 146 -13.53 9.75 7.77
N GLU A 147 -14.44 8.98 7.15
CA GLU A 147 -15.25 8.00 7.86
C GLU A 147 -14.38 6.94 8.54
N LEU A 148 -13.36 6.41 7.85
CA LEU A 148 -12.41 5.46 8.44
C LEU A 148 -11.63 6.08 9.60
N GLY A 149 -11.22 7.34 9.47
CA GLY A 149 -10.52 8.06 10.53
C GLY A 149 -11.37 8.30 11.77
N ASP A 150 -12.63 8.70 11.57
CA ASP A 150 -13.58 9.05 12.63
C ASP A 150 -14.19 7.82 13.32
N LYS A 151 -14.48 6.76 12.56
CA LYS A 151 -15.00 5.49 13.08
C LYS A 151 -13.94 4.71 13.85
N TYR A 152 -12.68 4.83 13.43
CA TYR A 152 -11.55 4.15 14.05
C TYR A 152 -10.56 5.16 14.64
N MET A 153 -9.27 4.93 14.46
CA MET A 153 -8.22 5.82 14.95
C MET A 153 -7.48 6.43 13.77
N TRP A 154 -7.38 7.76 13.77
CA TRP A 154 -6.57 8.52 12.85
C TRP A 154 -5.09 8.09 12.89
N THR A 155 -4.66 7.44 11.81
CA THR A 155 -3.27 7.01 11.57
C THR A 155 -2.58 7.94 10.58
N PRO A 156 -1.23 7.99 10.56
CA PRO A 156 -0.50 8.73 9.52
C PRO A 156 -0.95 8.36 8.10
N LYS A 157 -1.28 7.09 7.85
CA LYS A 157 -1.70 6.62 6.53
C LYS A 157 -3.06 7.17 6.11
N LEU A 158 -4.02 7.27 7.03
CA LEU A 158 -5.33 7.87 6.75
C LEU A 158 -5.22 9.38 6.50
N HIS A 159 -4.42 10.09 7.30
CA HIS A 159 -4.14 11.51 7.05
C HIS A 159 -3.47 11.75 5.70
N ASN A 160 -2.49 10.92 5.32
CA ASN A 160 -1.87 11.02 3.99
C ASN A 160 -2.88 10.79 2.86
N GLY A 161 -3.72 9.76 2.98
CA GLY A 161 -4.77 9.49 1.99
C GLY A 161 -5.73 10.66 1.81
N LEU A 162 -6.20 11.24 2.92
CA LEU A 162 -7.07 12.41 2.91
C LEU A 162 -6.37 13.66 2.37
N ALA A 163 -5.12 13.90 2.76
CA ALA A 163 -4.33 15.02 2.27
C ALA A 163 -4.11 14.94 0.75
N VAL A 164 -3.84 13.74 0.20
CA VAL A 164 -3.74 13.54 -1.25
C VAL A 164 -5.06 13.88 -1.94
N CYS A 165 -6.21 13.48 -1.40
CA CYS A 165 -7.51 13.91 -1.93
C CYS A 165 -7.64 15.44 -1.95
N PHE A 166 -7.30 16.13 -0.87
CA PHE A 166 -7.34 17.60 -0.81
C PHE A 166 -6.38 18.25 -1.81
N MET A 167 -5.15 17.75 -1.95
CA MET A 167 -4.18 18.23 -2.94
C MET A 167 -4.70 18.08 -4.37
N LEU A 168 -5.29 16.92 -4.70
CA LEU A 168 -5.88 16.67 -6.01
C LEU A 168 -7.11 17.54 -6.30
N MET A 169 -7.82 17.99 -5.27
CA MET A 169 -8.90 18.98 -5.38
C MET A 169 -8.41 20.44 -5.37
N GLY A 170 -7.10 20.68 -5.22
CA GLY A 170 -6.50 22.01 -5.14
C GLY A 170 -6.63 22.69 -3.77
N ALA A 171 -7.13 21.98 -2.75
CA ALA A 171 -7.30 22.48 -1.38
C ALA A 171 -6.01 22.28 -0.57
N TYR A 172 -4.92 22.95 -0.95
CA TYR A 172 -3.60 22.75 -0.34
C TYR A 172 -3.52 23.16 1.13
N ASP A 173 -4.29 24.17 1.57
CA ASP A 173 -4.32 24.58 2.98
C ASP A 173 -4.92 23.48 3.89
N ASP A 174 -5.97 22.80 3.43
CA ASP A 174 -6.58 21.70 4.17
C ASP A 174 -5.68 20.45 4.15
N ALA A 175 -5.03 20.19 3.00
CA ALA A 175 -4.00 19.15 2.92
C ALA A 175 -2.85 19.36 3.91
N GLU A 176 -2.34 20.60 4.04
CA GLU A 176 -1.26 20.91 4.97
C GLU A 176 -1.66 20.61 6.42
N ARG A 177 -2.90 20.91 6.82
CA ARG A 177 -3.40 20.61 8.17
C ARG A 177 -3.35 19.11 8.46
N GLU A 178 -3.87 18.28 7.55
CA GLU A 178 -3.85 16.83 7.70
C GLU A 178 -2.42 16.28 7.76
N LEU A 179 -1.52 16.82 6.95
CA LEU A 179 -0.13 16.39 6.93
C LEU A 179 0.65 16.80 8.20
N LEU A 180 0.27 17.92 8.82
CA LEU A 180 0.83 18.33 10.12
C LEU A 180 0.35 17.41 11.26
N GLU A 181 -0.88 16.91 11.21
CA GLU A 181 -1.35 15.87 12.13
C GLU A 181 -0.58 14.55 11.91
N ALA A 182 -0.35 14.17 10.65
CA ALA A 182 0.39 12.96 10.29
C ALA A 182 1.85 12.99 10.81
N ILE A 183 2.57 14.10 10.59
CA ILE A 183 3.97 14.22 11.03
C ILE A 183 4.10 14.30 12.55
N GLY A 184 3.08 14.84 13.24
CA GLY A 184 3.01 14.82 14.70
C GLY A 184 2.90 13.41 15.28
N LYS A 185 2.30 12.47 14.53
CA LYS A 185 2.17 11.05 14.90
C LYS A 185 3.41 10.23 14.54
N ASP A 186 3.99 10.44 13.37
CA ASP A 186 5.23 9.78 12.93
C ASP A 186 6.10 10.73 12.09
N ALA A 187 7.08 11.35 12.75
CA ALA A 187 8.00 12.29 12.12
C ALA A 187 8.95 11.66 11.09
N LYS A 188 9.05 10.33 11.03
CA LYS A 188 9.91 9.60 10.09
C LYS A 188 9.12 8.96 8.94
N ASN A 189 7.81 9.23 8.86
CA ASN A 189 7.00 8.71 7.78
C ASN A 189 7.39 9.36 6.43
N ALA A 190 7.92 8.55 5.52
CA ALA A 190 8.43 9.01 4.23
C ALA A 190 7.31 9.61 3.34
N GLU A 191 6.13 8.98 3.32
CA GLU A 191 4.96 9.43 2.55
C GLU A 191 4.50 10.82 3.04
N THR A 192 4.42 11.02 4.36
CA THR A 192 4.07 12.32 4.96
C THR A 192 5.06 13.41 4.58
N LEU A 193 6.37 13.12 4.65
CA LEU A 193 7.39 14.10 4.29
C LEU A 193 7.33 14.44 2.79
N ALA A 194 7.08 13.46 1.93
CA ALA A 194 6.94 13.67 0.48
C ALA A 194 5.73 14.55 0.17
N ASN A 195 4.58 14.22 0.75
CA ASN A 195 3.36 15.01 0.59
C ASN A 195 3.52 16.45 1.14
N LEU A 196 4.21 16.62 2.28
CA LEU A 196 4.53 17.95 2.82
C LEU A 196 5.45 18.75 1.90
N ALA A 197 6.44 18.10 1.27
CA ALA A 197 7.32 18.77 0.31
C ALA A 197 6.52 19.30 -0.89
N THR A 198 5.64 18.47 -1.45
CA THR A 198 4.77 18.84 -2.59
C THR A 198 3.76 19.93 -2.20
N CYS A 199 3.08 19.77 -1.07
CA CYS A 199 2.11 20.73 -0.55
C CYS A 199 2.77 22.10 -0.28
N ALA A 200 3.93 22.12 0.38
CA ALA A 200 4.69 23.34 0.65
C ALA A 200 5.10 24.07 -0.65
N ALA A 201 5.51 23.33 -1.68
CA ALA A 201 5.86 23.92 -2.98
C ALA A 201 4.65 24.62 -3.63
N HIS A 202 3.46 24.02 -3.59
CA HIS A 202 2.23 24.63 -4.10
C HIS A 202 1.79 25.88 -3.32
N LEU A 203 2.07 25.92 -2.01
CA LEU A 203 1.78 27.07 -1.15
C LEU A 203 2.86 28.17 -1.22
N GLY A 204 3.91 28.01 -2.04
CA GLY A 204 5.03 28.95 -2.10
C GLY A 204 5.92 28.97 -0.85
N LYS A 205 5.84 27.93 -0.01
CA LYS A 205 6.63 27.75 1.22
C LYS A 205 7.91 26.96 0.93
N SER A 206 8.90 27.05 1.82
CA SER A 206 10.15 26.29 1.68
C SER A 206 9.91 24.78 1.94
N SER A 207 10.16 23.95 0.93
CA SER A 207 10.11 22.48 1.02
C SER A 207 11.45 21.83 1.42
N SER A 208 12.53 22.63 1.49
CA SER A 208 13.91 22.18 1.70
C SER A 208 14.08 21.29 2.93
N ARG A 209 13.43 21.64 4.04
CA ARG A 209 13.48 20.85 5.29
C ARG A 209 12.94 19.44 5.13
N PHE A 210 11.85 19.27 4.37
CA PHE A 210 11.20 17.97 4.18
C PHE A 210 12.01 17.10 3.23
N ILE A 211 12.52 17.69 2.15
CA ILE A 211 13.41 17.01 1.20
C ILE A 211 14.68 16.51 1.90
N ASN A 212 15.28 17.33 2.76
CA ASN A 212 16.47 16.94 3.51
C ASN A 212 16.17 15.82 4.52
N ALA A 213 15.00 15.84 5.16
CA ALA A 213 14.56 14.77 6.05
C ALA A 213 14.39 13.43 5.30
N ILE A 214 13.78 13.45 4.10
CA ILE A 214 13.63 12.24 3.26
C ILE A 214 15.00 11.68 2.88
N LYS A 215 15.94 12.53 2.46
CA LYS A 215 17.31 12.10 2.12
C LYS A 215 18.01 11.43 3.30
N ALA A 216 17.81 11.95 4.51
CA ALA A 216 18.39 11.39 5.72
C ALA A 216 17.82 10.00 6.09
N LEU A 217 16.60 9.68 5.63
CA LEU A 217 15.98 8.37 5.85
C LEU A 217 16.51 7.28 4.91
N GLY A 218 17.25 7.64 3.85
CA GLY A 218 17.80 6.68 2.89
C GLY A 218 16.75 5.92 2.09
N VAL A 219 15.55 6.48 1.95
CA VAL A 219 14.47 5.87 1.16
C VAL A 219 14.88 5.90 -0.32
N PRO A 220 14.95 4.74 -1.01
CA PRO A 220 15.24 4.72 -2.44
C PRO A 220 14.18 5.52 -3.20
N SER A 221 14.62 6.29 -4.20
CA SER A 221 13.78 7.18 -5.00
C SER A 221 12.58 6.48 -5.68
N GLU A 222 12.64 5.16 -5.84
CA GLU A 222 11.62 4.33 -6.47
C GLU A 222 10.47 3.94 -5.53
N ALA A 223 10.59 4.24 -4.23
CA ALA A 223 9.58 3.95 -3.20
C ALA A 223 8.78 5.19 -2.73
N LEU A 224 8.96 6.33 -3.41
CA LEU A 224 8.22 7.59 -3.21
C LEU A 224 7.28 7.83 -4.39
#